data_AF-A0A3D4THX5-F1
#
_entry.id   AF-A0A3D4THX5-F1
#
_cell.length_a   1.000
_cell.length_b   1.000
_cell.length_c   1.000
_cell.angle_alpha   90.00
_cell.angle_beta   90.00
_cell.angle_gamma   90.00
#
_symmetry.space_group_name_H-M   'P 1'
#
loop_
_entity.id
_entity.type
_entity.pdbx_description
1 polymer ?
#
loop_
_entity_poly.entity_id
_entity_poly.type
_entity_poly.pdbx_seq_one_letter_code
_entity_poly.pdbx_strand_id
1 'polypeptide(L)'
;MLASDIADAAARSEVELFAYEQRDENGHPMFDTRQGANSPADLQRVNNAIAYIERRGAAAFPWVMKRRIDAPTLVQFFDKEHSDER
;
A
#
# COMPACT_ATOMS: atom_id res chain seq x y z
N MET A 1 -18.31 -7.63 13.00
CA MET A 1 -17.05 -7.37 12.27
C MET A 1 -17.36 -7.62 10.80
N LEU A 2 -17.47 -6.56 10.01
CA LEU A 2 -17.90 -6.65 8.62
C LEU A 2 -16.70 -7.01 7.74
N ALA A 3 -16.94 -7.67 6.60
CA ALA A 3 -15.87 -8.06 5.67
C ALA A 3 -15.02 -6.87 5.19
N SER A 4 -15.61 -5.67 5.15
CA SER A 4 -14.91 -4.42 4.85
C SER A 4 -13.86 -4.05 5.89
N ASP A 5 -14.12 -4.28 7.18
CA ASP A 5 -13.20 -3.86 8.25
C ASP A 5 -11.92 -4.71 8.23
N ILE A 6 -12.08 -6.00 7.92
CA ILE A 6 -10.96 -6.93 7.73
C ILE A 6 -10.15 -6.54 6.48
N ALA A 7 -10.83 -6.19 5.39
CA ALA A 7 -10.17 -5.74 4.17
C ALA A 7 -9.43 -4.40 4.38
N ASP A 8 -10.04 -3.44 5.10
CA ASP A 8 -9.42 -2.17 5.46
C ASP A 8 -8.13 -2.39 6.29
N ALA A 9 -8.17 -3.32 7.25
CA ALA A 9 -7.03 -3.67 8.09
C ALA A 9 -5.91 -4.41 7.35
N ALA A 10 -6.23 -5.21 6.32
CA ALA A 10 -5.26 -6.05 5.62
C ALA A 10 -4.66 -5.40 4.35
N ALA A 11 -5.33 -4.43 3.74
CA ALA A 11 -4.98 -3.93 2.41
C ALA A 11 -3.53 -3.42 2.29
N ARG A 12 -3.03 -2.71 3.30
CA ARG A 12 -1.64 -2.25 3.34
C ARG A 12 -0.67 -3.43 3.41
N SER A 13 -0.88 -4.35 4.34
CA SER A 13 0.00 -5.50 4.55
C SER A 13 0.03 -6.43 3.33
N GLU A 14 -1.07 -6.57 2.59
CA GLU A 14 -1.06 -7.31 1.32
C GLU A 14 -0.08 -6.69 0.31
N VAL A 15 0.01 -5.35 0.22
CA VAL A 15 1.01 -4.71 -0.64
C VAL A 15 2.41 -4.89 -0.08
N GLU A 16 2.62 -4.66 1.22
CA GLU A 16 3.94 -4.75 1.85
C GLU A 16 4.54 -6.17 1.81
N LEU A 17 3.70 -7.21 1.87
CA LEU A 17 4.13 -8.61 1.84
C LEU A 17 4.35 -9.16 0.43
N PHE A 18 3.52 -8.74 -0.53
CA PHE A 18 3.45 -9.38 -1.85
C PHE A 18 4.00 -8.54 -2.99
N ALA A 19 4.26 -7.24 -2.81
CA ALA A 19 4.96 -6.45 -3.81
C ALA A 19 6.48 -6.64 -3.70
N TYR A 20 7.18 -6.45 -4.80
CA TYR A 20 8.64 -6.37 -4.77
C TYR A 20 9.08 -5.12 -3.98
N GLU A 21 9.75 -5.33 -2.84
CA GLU A 21 10.31 -4.27 -2.02
C GLU A 21 11.67 -3.82 -2.59
N GLN A 22 11.81 -2.51 -2.69
CA GLN A 22 13.09 -1.83 -2.84
C GLN A 22 13.15 -0.67 -1.85
N ARG A 23 14.30 0.00 -1.76
CA ARG A 23 14.50 1.15 -0.87
C ARG A 23 14.68 2.43 -1.66
N ASP A 24 14.12 3.53 -1.14
CA ASP A 24 14.46 4.86 -1.64
C ASP A 24 15.86 5.31 -1.18
N GLU A 25 16.28 6.49 -1.61
CA GLU A 25 17.60 7.06 -1.29
C GLU A 25 17.81 7.29 0.22
N ASN A 26 16.74 7.39 0.99
CA ASN A 26 16.76 7.56 2.44
C ASN A 26 16.61 6.22 3.20
N GLY A 27 16.56 5.10 2.47
CA GLY A 27 16.40 3.77 3.04
C GLY A 27 14.96 3.39 3.40
N HIS A 28 13.96 4.21 3.07
CA HIS A 28 12.56 3.87 3.33
C HIS A 28 12.06 2.81 2.33
N PRO A 29 11.22 1.87 2.77
CA PRO A 29 10.66 0.85 1.90
C PRO A 29 9.76 1.48 0.83
N MET A 30 9.83 0.92 -0.36
CA MET A 30 9.09 1.31 -1.54
C MET A 30 8.74 0.06 -2.33
N PHE A 31 7.48 -0.04 -2.76
CA PHE A 31 6.91 -1.27 -3.30
C PHE A 31 6.61 -1.09 -4.79
N ASP A 32 7.20 -1.91 -5.67
CA ASP A 32 6.89 -1.90 -7.09
C ASP A 32 5.63 -2.72 -7.38
N THR A 33 4.54 -2.04 -7.73
CA THR A 33 3.23 -2.66 -7.98
C THR A 33 3.15 -3.36 -9.34
N ARG A 34 4.22 -3.40 -10.14
CA ARG A 34 4.28 -4.22 -11.37
C ARG A 34 4.87 -5.61 -11.14
N GLN A 35 5.47 -5.84 -9.97
CA GLN A 35 6.20 -7.07 -9.70
C GLN A 35 5.78 -7.65 -8.35
N GLY A 36 5.38 -8.92 -8.37
CA GLY A 36 5.18 -9.69 -7.14
C GLY A 36 6.51 -10.05 -6.49
N ALA A 37 6.51 -10.22 -5.16
CA ALA A 37 7.72 -10.53 -4.40
C ALA A 37 8.38 -11.83 -4.86
N ASN A 38 7.60 -12.91 -5.06
CA ASN A 38 8.12 -14.23 -5.38
C ASN A 38 7.42 -14.90 -6.57
N SER A 39 6.19 -14.49 -6.89
CA SER A 39 5.39 -15.17 -7.91
C SER A 39 4.42 -14.25 -8.66
N PRO A 40 3.91 -14.67 -9.84
CA PRO A 40 2.81 -13.96 -10.50
C PRO A 40 1.52 -13.89 -9.67
N ALA A 41 1.29 -14.86 -8.77
CA ALA A 41 0.13 -14.83 -7.89
C ALA A 41 0.22 -13.69 -6.85
N ASP A 42 1.43 -13.36 -6.41
CA ASP A 42 1.68 -12.22 -5.52
C ASP A 42 1.32 -10.90 -6.22
N LEU A 43 1.70 -10.76 -7.50
CA LEU A 43 1.31 -9.59 -8.30
C LEU A 43 -0.22 -9.44 -8.37
N GLN A 44 -0.97 -10.53 -8.50
CA GLN A 44 -2.43 -10.47 -8.48
C GLN A 44 -2.97 -9.97 -7.13
N ARG A 45 -2.37 -10.38 -6.01
CA ARG A 45 -2.73 -9.90 -4.66
C ARG A 45 -2.47 -8.41 -4.53
N VAL A 46 -1.30 -7.94 -4.96
CA VAL A 46 -0.94 -6.51 -4.99
C VAL A 46 -1.94 -5.72 -5.83
N ASN A 47 -2.26 -6.18 -7.04
CA ASN A 47 -3.22 -5.51 -7.92
C ASN A 47 -4.61 -5.41 -7.27
N ASN A 48 -5.07 -6.47 -6.60
CA ASN A 48 -6.35 -6.46 -5.89
C ASN A 48 -6.34 -5.48 -4.70
N ALA A 49 -5.25 -5.46 -3.93
CA ALA A 49 -5.09 -4.57 -2.80
C ALA A 49 -5.05 -3.09 -3.24
N ILE A 50 -4.24 -2.76 -4.26
CA ILE A 50 -4.19 -1.40 -4.83
C ILE A 50 -5.57 -0.96 -5.33
N ALA A 51 -6.25 -1.80 -6.11
CA ALA A 51 -7.58 -1.48 -6.62
C ALA A 51 -8.62 -1.31 -5.49
N TYR A 52 -8.50 -2.08 -4.40
CA TYR A 52 -9.34 -1.90 -3.22
C TYR A 52 -9.07 -0.55 -2.55
N ILE A 53 -7.81 -0.22 -2.28
CA ILE A 53 -7.40 1.05 -1.64
C ILE A 53 -7.91 2.26 -2.42
N GLU A 54 -7.77 2.23 -3.74
CA GLU A 54 -8.22 3.31 -4.62
C GLU A 54 -9.74 3.49 -4.62
N ARG A 55 -10.49 2.39 -4.68
CA ARG A 55 -11.96 2.43 -4.63
C ARG A 55 -12.48 2.85 -3.26
N ARG A 56 -11.80 2.41 -2.19
CA ARG A 56 -12.17 2.72 -0.81
C ARG A 56 -11.90 4.19 -0.47
N GLY A 57 -10.86 4.76 -1.06
CA GLY A 57 -10.48 6.16 -0.92
C GLY A 57 -9.59 6.42 0.31
N ALA A 58 -8.66 7.36 0.18
CA ALA A 58 -7.64 7.62 1.20
C ALA A 58 -8.19 8.04 2.57
N ALA A 59 -9.42 8.57 2.65
CA ALA A 59 -10.05 8.97 3.90
C ALA A 59 -10.40 7.78 4.82
N ALA A 60 -10.55 6.57 4.27
CA ALA A 60 -10.95 5.38 5.02
C ALA A 60 -9.82 4.77 5.87
N PHE A 61 -8.56 5.12 5.58
CA PHE A 61 -7.39 4.50 6.19
C PHE A 61 -6.68 5.45 7.17
N PRO A 62 -6.03 4.94 8.22
CA PRO A 62 -5.18 5.74 9.12
C PRO A 62 -3.81 6.08 8.50
N TRP A 63 -3.56 5.68 7.26
CA TRP A 63 -2.33 5.92 6.49
C TRP A 63 -2.67 6.45 5.10
N VAL A 64 -1.66 6.91 4.37
CA VAL A 64 -1.76 7.34 2.98
C VAL A 64 -0.79 6.54 2.12
N MET A 65 -1.28 6.06 0.98
CA MET A 65 -0.45 5.48 -0.07
C MET A 65 -0.04 6.59 -1.03
N LYS A 66 1.25 6.88 -1.11
CA LYS A 66 1.80 7.85 -2.06
C LYS A 66 2.50 7.13 -3.19
N ARG A 67 2.31 7.65 -4.41
CA ARG A 67 3.03 7.22 -5.61
C ARG A 67 4.19 8.15 -5.86
N ARG A 68 5.31 7.60 -6.35
CA ARG A 68 6.37 8.42 -6.93
C ARG A 68 5.85 9.11 -8.20
N ILE A 69 6.25 10.36 -8.40
CA ILE A 69 5.83 11.17 -9.55
C ILE A 69 6.50 10.67 -10.84
N ASP A 70 7.77 10.30 -10.76
CA ASP A 70 8.60 9.83 -11.87
C ASP A 70 8.42 8.33 -12.18
N ALA A 71 7.91 7.57 -11.21
CA ALA A 71 7.60 6.15 -11.36
C ALA A 71 6.32 5.80 -10.58
N PRO A 72 5.11 6.05 -11.14
CA PRO A 72 3.83 5.87 -10.43
C PRO A 72 3.51 4.44 -9.97
N THR A 73 4.28 3.46 -10.45
CA THR A 73 4.20 2.06 -10.03
C THR A 73 4.93 1.81 -8.73
N LEU A 74 5.70 2.77 -8.24
CA LEU A 74 6.38 2.70 -6.96
C LEU A 74 5.55 3.42 -5.91
N VAL A 75 5.13 2.68 -4.89
CA VAL A 75 4.30 3.20 -3.80
C VAL A 75 5.01 3.14 -2.45
N GLN A 76 4.69 4.09 -1.60
CA GLN A 76 5.10 4.14 -0.19
C GLN A 76 3.88 4.40 0.68
N PHE A 77 3.90 3.86 1.90
CA PHE A 77 2.85 4.07 2.88
C PHE A 77 3.37 4.96 4.01
N PHE A 78 2.57 5.96 4.38
CA PHE A 78 2.86 6.85 5.49
C PHE A 78 1.68 6.86 6.44
N ASP A 79 1.92 6.62 7.72
CA ASP A 79 0.88 6.82 8.71
C ASP A 79 0.48 8.29 8.73
N LYS A 80 -0.83 8.55 8.81
CA LYS A 80 -1.31 9.90 9.10
C LYS A 80 -0.88 10.15 10.54
N GLU A 81 -0.09 11.20 10.77
CA GLU A 81 0.08 11.68 12.12
C GLU A 81 -1.32 11.86 12.71
N HIS A 82 -1.55 11.36 13.93
CA HIS A 82 -2.74 11.72 14.68
C HIS A 82 -2.60 13.21 14.99
N SER A 83 -2.93 14.06 14.03
CA SER A 83 -3.08 15.48 14.24
C SER A 83 -4.33 15.64 15.09
N ASP A 84 -4.16 15.57 16.41
CA ASP A 84 -4.86 16.35 17.43
C ASP A 84 -4.45 15.84 18.82
N GLU A 85 -3.54 16.57 19.46
CA GLU A 85 -3.53 16.85 20.90
C GLU A 85 -2.48 17.94 21.18
N ARG A 86 -2.75 19.19 20.75
CA ARG A 86 -2.31 20.44 21.41
C ARG A 86 -3.20 21.61 21.04
#